data_AF-A0A7L4ZHP8-F1
#
_entry.id   AF-A0A7L4ZHP8-F1
#
_cell.length_a   1.000
_cell.length_b   1.000
_cell.length_c   1.000
_cell.angle_alpha   90.00
_cell.angle_beta   90.00
_cell.angle_gamma   90.00
#
_symmetry.space_group_name_H-M   'P 1'
#
loop_
_entity.id
_entity.type
_entity.pdbx_description
1 polymer ?
#
loop_
_entity_poly.entity_id
_entity_poly.type
_entity_poly.pdbx_seq_one_letter_code
_entity_poly.pdbx_strand_id
1 'polypeptide(L)'
;MNLLDFIIGALLANAMPHLIFGLTKTHFLGMFGFSPKGNIMYAILQFVICILLFYFNYGLNTLLENGFLLGGIAIVVLYFIFGKILVNFYGEKKKTATENN
;
A
#
# COMPACT_ATOMS: atom_id res chain seq x y z
N MET A 1 -10.12 21.31 -2.59
CA MET A 1 -9.26 20.42 -1.80
C MET A 1 -9.14 21.01 -0.41
N ASN A 2 -9.77 20.37 0.58
CA ASN A 2 -9.62 20.75 1.98
C ASN A 2 -8.43 19.98 2.59
N LEU A 3 -8.05 20.31 3.84
CA LEU A 3 -6.95 19.63 4.53
C LEU A 3 -7.21 18.11 4.69
N LEU A 4 -8.47 17.71 4.81
CA LEU A 4 -8.88 16.31 4.95
C LEU A 4 -8.62 15.51 3.67
N ASP A 5 -8.90 16.08 2.50
CA ASP A 5 -8.58 15.50 1.19
C ASP A 5 -7.08 15.23 1.06
N PHE A 6 -6.27 16.19 1.48
CA PHE A 6 -4.82 16.06 1.50
C PHE A 6 -4.38 14.91 2.41
N ILE A 7 -4.93 14.82 3.63
CA ILE A 7 -4.60 13.76 4.58
C ILE A 7 -5.01 12.38 4.05
N ILE A 8 -6.21 12.25 3.48
CA ILE A 8 -6.69 11.01 2.87
C ILE A 8 -5.76 10.58 1.73
N GLY A 9 -5.45 11.50 0.81
CA GLY A 9 -4.53 11.25 -0.29
C GLY A 9 -3.13 10.86 0.21
N ALA A 10 -2.60 11.57 1.20
CA ALA A 10 -1.28 11.30 1.79
C ALA A 10 -1.23 9.94 2.49
N LEU A 11 -2.27 9.54 3.22
CA LEU A 11 -2.35 8.23 3.86
C LEU A 11 -2.38 7.11 2.83
N LEU A 12 -3.18 7.24 1.77
CA LEU A 12 -3.23 6.24 0.70
C LEU A 12 -1.90 6.15 -0.06
N ALA A 13 -1.32 7.31 -0.40
CA ALA A 13 -0.05 7.39 -1.10
C ALA A 13 1.12 6.85 -0.26
N ASN A 14 1.04 6.92 1.07
CA ASN A 14 2.06 6.40 1.97
C ASN A 14 1.85 4.91 2.31
N ALA A 15 0.60 4.43 2.31
CA ALA A 15 0.30 3.01 2.52
C ALA A 15 0.96 2.13 1.44
N MET A 16 0.95 2.60 0.19
CA MET A 16 1.49 1.86 -0.95
C MET A 16 3.01 1.56 -0.86
N PRO A 17 3.93 2.53 -0.68
CA PRO A 17 5.35 2.25 -0.56
C PRO A 17 5.68 1.40 0.67
N HIS A 18 5.03 1.63 1.82
CA HIS A 18 5.25 0.78 3.00
C HIS A 18 4.78 -0.66 2.78
N LEU A 19 3.68 -0.88 2.05
CA LEU A 19 3.25 -2.22 1.65
C LEU A 19 4.30 -2.88 0.76
N ILE A 20 4.76 -2.18 -0.28
CA ILE A 20 5.78 -2.69 -1.20
C ILE A 20 7.08 -3.02 -0.45
N PHE A 21 7.60 -2.12 0.38
CA PHE A 21 8.81 -2.36 1.15
C PHE A 21 8.68 -3.55 2.10
N GLY A 22 7.51 -3.71 2.72
CA GLY A 22 7.23 -4.87 3.54
C GLY A 22 7.25 -6.18 2.74
N LEU A 23 6.64 -6.18 1.55
CA LEU A 23 6.58 -7.34 0.66
C LEU A 23 7.95 -7.70 0.08
N THR A 24 8.75 -6.72 -0.31
CA THR A 24 10.11 -6.91 -0.85
C THR A 24 11.17 -7.18 0.21
N LYS A 25 10.77 -7.26 1.50
CA LYS A 25 11.69 -7.38 2.65
C LYS A 25 12.72 -6.25 2.72
N THR A 26 12.38 -5.09 2.17
CA THR A 26 13.20 -3.88 2.26
C THR A 26 13.05 -3.25 3.64
N HIS A 27 14.18 -2.96 4.28
CA HIS A 27 14.16 -2.23 5.54
C HIS A 27 13.98 -0.74 5.23
N PHE A 28 12.87 -0.20 5.69
CA PHE A 28 12.51 1.21 5.52
C PHE A 28 11.88 1.69 6.83
N LEU A 29 12.11 2.95 7.18
CA LEU A 29 11.67 3.51 8.46
C LEU A 29 10.18 3.82 8.40
N GLY A 30 9.38 3.02 9.12
CA GLY A 30 7.98 3.32 9.39
C GLY A 30 7.77 3.70 10.86
N MET A 31 6.53 4.05 11.22
CA MET A 31 6.14 4.35 12.60
C MET A 31 6.40 3.16 13.55
N PHE A 32 6.38 1.93 13.01
CA PHE A 32 6.68 0.69 13.73
C PHE A 32 8.14 0.22 13.59
N GLY A 33 9.05 1.15 13.29
CA GLY A 33 10.50 0.91 13.22
C GLY A 33 11.00 0.45 11.85
N PHE A 34 12.27 0.00 11.83
CA PHE A 34 13.01 -0.34 10.61
C PHE A 34 12.92 -1.83 10.30
N SER A 35 11.72 -2.34 10.05
CA SER A 35 11.52 -3.77 9.74
C SER A 35 10.46 -3.99 8.65
N PRO A 36 10.61 -5.05 7.80
CA PRO A 36 9.59 -5.36 6.79
C PRO A 36 8.20 -5.61 7.37
N LYS A 37 8.11 -6.31 8.51
CA LYS A 37 6.83 -6.54 9.21
C LYS A 37 6.23 -5.23 9.72
N GLY A 38 7.06 -4.33 10.24
CA GLY A 38 6.65 -2.98 10.65
C GLY A 38 6.09 -2.17 9.48
N ASN A 39 6.70 -2.27 8.31
CA ASN A 39 6.22 -1.61 7.09
C ASN A 39 4.85 -2.13 6.64
N ILE A 40 4.62 -3.45 6.65
CA ILE A 40 3.29 -4.01 6.36
C ILE A 40 2.25 -3.50 7.37
N MET A 41 2.56 -3.55 8.68
CA MET A 41 1.63 -3.10 9.71
C MET A 41 1.32 -1.60 9.60
N TYR A 42 2.32 -0.80 9.24
CA TYR A 42 2.14 0.63 9.03
C TYR A 42 1.28 0.94 7.81
N ALA A 43 1.49 0.22 6.70
CA ALA A 43 0.64 0.32 5.53
C ALA A 43 -0.82 -0.03 5.82
N ILE A 44 -1.06 -1.11 6.57
CA ILE A 44 -2.41 -1.52 7.00
C ILE A 44 -3.06 -0.40 7.83
N LEU A 45 -2.33 0.13 8.82
CA LEU A 45 -2.85 1.20 9.68
C LEU A 45 -3.23 2.44 8.86
N GLN A 46 -2.35 2.90 7.96
CA GLN A 46 -2.63 4.07 7.13
C GLN A 46 -3.81 3.85 6.18
N PHE A 47 -3.91 2.66 5.60
CA PHE A 47 -5.02 2.29 4.73
C PHE A 47 -6.35 2.25 5.49
N VAL A 48 -6.38 1.67 6.69
CA VAL A 48 -7.59 1.65 7.54
C VAL A 48 -8.00 3.07 7.94
N ILE A 49 -7.06 3.91 8.38
CA ILE A 49 -7.35 5.31 8.74
C ILE A 49 -7.85 6.08 7.51
N CYS A 50 -7.26 5.87 6.33
CA CYS A 50 -7.71 6.47 5.08
C CYS A 50 -9.18 6.13 4.77
N ILE A 51 -9.57 4.85 4.86
CA ILE A 51 -10.95 4.41 4.62
C ILE A 51 -11.91 5.01 5.65
N LEU A 52 -11.54 5.00 6.93
CA LEU A 52 -12.38 5.54 8.01
C LEU A 52 -12.59 7.04 7.84
N LEU A 53 -11.53 7.81 7.59
CA LEU A 53 -11.63 9.26 7.36
C LEU A 53 -12.50 9.58 6.14
N PHE A 54 -12.31 8.85 5.05
CA PHE A 54 -13.14 9.03 3.85
C PHE A 54 -14.62 8.69 4.15
N TYR A 55 -14.88 7.57 4.80
CA TYR A 55 -16.24 7.12 5.14
C TYR A 55 -16.98 8.14 6.00
N PHE A 56 -16.35 8.64 7.08
CA PHE A 56 -17.00 9.59 7.98
C PHE A 56 -17.22 10.98 7.36
N ASN A 57 -16.38 11.39 6.41
CA ASN A 57 -16.46 12.72 5.84
C ASN A 57 -17.31 12.80 4.57
N TYR A 58 -17.30 11.75 3.75
CA TYR A 58 -17.92 11.75 2.42
C TYR A 58 -18.97 10.64 2.22
N GLY A 59 -18.96 9.58 3.04
CA GLY A 59 -19.80 8.40 2.86
C GLY A 59 -19.35 7.48 1.72
N LEU A 60 -19.92 6.26 1.65
CA LEU A 60 -19.53 5.25 0.65
C LEU A 60 -19.98 5.59 -0.78
N ASN A 61 -21.14 6.24 -0.94
CA ASN A 61 -21.71 6.52 -2.26
C ASN A 61 -20.77 7.41 -3.10
N THR A 62 -20.08 8.35 -2.44
CA THR A 62 -19.11 9.27 -3.04
C THR A 62 -17.81 8.59 -3.46
N LEU A 63 -17.54 7.35 -2.99
CA LEU A 63 -16.32 6.62 -3.36
C LEU A 63 -16.32 6.24 -4.85
N LEU A 64 -17.48 5.82 -5.36
CA LEU A 64 -17.63 5.39 -6.75
C LEU A 64 -17.52 6.56 -7.73
N GLU A 65 -17.84 7.77 -7.27
CA GLU A 65 -17.71 9.01 -8.06
C GLU A 65 -16.28 9.54 -8.07
N ASN A 66 -15.43 9.10 -7.15
CA ASN A 66 -14.06 9.57 -6.99
C ASN A 66 -13.04 8.57 -7.56
N GLY A 67 -12.94 8.53 -8.89
CA GLY A 67 -12.14 7.54 -9.63
C GLY A 67 -10.65 7.48 -9.23
N PHE A 68 -10.05 8.61 -8.83
CA PHE A 68 -8.66 8.64 -8.36
C PHE A 68 -8.49 7.86 -7.05
N LEU A 69 -9.35 8.12 -6.07
CA LEU A 69 -9.31 7.45 -4.78
C LEU A 69 -9.66 5.97 -4.93
N LEU A 70 -10.70 5.65 -5.71
CA LEU A 70 -11.11 4.28 -5.99
C LEU A 70 -9.97 3.50 -6.67
N GLY A 71 -9.33 4.08 -7.68
CA GLY A 71 -8.19 3.47 -8.37
C GLY A 71 -7.01 3.23 -7.43
N GLY A 72 -6.67 4.21 -6.57
CA GLY A 72 -5.59 4.06 -5.59
C GLY A 72 -5.89 2.96 -4.55
N ILE A 73 -7.11 2.92 -4.02
CA ILE A 73 -7.57 1.85 -3.12
C ILE A 73 -7.49 0.49 -3.81
N ALA A 74 -7.97 0.39 -5.05
CA ALA A 74 -7.92 -0.85 -5.82
C ALA A 74 -6.49 -1.35 -5.99
N ILE A 75 -5.53 -0.48 -6.32
CA ILE A 75 -4.12 -0.85 -6.43
C ILE A 75 -3.57 -1.36 -5.09
N VAL A 76 -3.82 -0.65 -3.99
CA VAL A 76 -3.35 -1.09 -2.65
C VAL A 76 -3.92 -2.47 -2.30
N VAL A 77 -5.21 -2.70 -2.54
CA VAL A 77 -5.85 -4.01 -2.32
C VAL A 77 -5.23 -5.10 -3.19
N LEU A 78 -5.00 -4.82 -4.47
CA LEU A 78 -4.33 -5.76 -5.37
C LEU A 78 -2.92 -6.12 -4.88
N TYR A 79 -2.15 -5.15 -4.37
CA TYR A 79 -0.84 -5.45 -3.78
C TYR A 79 -0.93 -6.25 -2.48
N PHE A 80 -1.97 -6.06 -1.66
CA PHE A 80 -2.18 -6.91 -0.49
C PHE A 80 -2.45 -8.37 -0.88
N ILE A 81 -3.23 -8.60 -1.94
CA ILE A 81 -3.63 -9.95 -2.39
C ILE A 81 -2.50 -10.60 -3.19
N PHE A 82 -1.99 -9.92 -4.21
CA PHE A 82 -1.08 -10.49 -5.21
C PHE A 82 0.37 -10.09 -5.01
N GLY A 83 0.67 -9.12 -4.14
CA GLY A 83 2.03 -8.57 -4.02
C GLY A 83 3.07 -9.61 -3.62
N LYS A 84 2.71 -10.56 -2.74
CA LYS A 84 3.61 -11.67 -2.38
C LYS A 84 3.89 -12.60 -3.56
N ILE A 85 2.87 -12.89 -4.38
CA ILE A 85 3.00 -13.73 -5.58
C ILE A 85 3.93 -13.04 -6.58
N LEU A 86 3.71 -11.74 -6.84
CA LEU A 86 4.55 -10.94 -7.75
C LEU A 86 6.01 -10.93 -7.28
N VAL A 87 6.25 -10.61 -6.01
CA VAL A 87 7.62 -10.55 -5.47
C VAL A 87 8.32 -11.90 -5.56
N ASN A 88 7.63 -13.00 -5.27
CA ASN A 88 8.20 -14.34 -5.39
C ASN A 88 8.51 -14.69 -6.86
N PHE A 89 7.58 -14.43 -7.78
CA PHE A 89 7.76 -14.70 -9.21
C PHE A 89 8.99 -13.97 -9.79
N TYR A 90 9.16 -12.69 -9.45
CA TYR A 90 10.34 -11.93 -9.89
C TYR A 90 11.62 -12.36 -9.16
N GLY A 91 11.52 -12.74 -7.89
CA GLY A 91 12.65 -13.26 -7.11
C GLY A 91 13.21 -14.56 -7.68
N GLU A 92 12.34 -15.48 -8.13
CA GLU A 92 12.75 -16.75 -8.75
C GLU A 92 13.44 -16.55 -10.10
N LYS A 93 12.93 -15.65 -10.96
CA LYS A 93 13.59 -15.32 -12.23
C LYS A 93 15.03 -14.82 -12.05
N LYS A 94 15.28 -14.01 -11.01
CA LYS A 94 16.64 -13.51 -10.71
C LYS A 94 17.59 -14.67 -10.37
N LYS A 95 17.13 -15.67 -9.62
CA LYS A 95 17.95 -16.81 -9.22
C LYS A 95 18.35 -17.65 -10.44
N THR A 96 17.38 -18.00 -11.29
CA THR A 96 17.63 -18.79 -12.52
C THR A 96 18.55 -18.07 -13.51
N ALA A 97 18.44 -16.74 -13.64
CA ALA A 97 19.34 -15.97 -14.49
C ALA A 97 20.79 -15.94 -13.98
N THR A 98 21.01 -16.14 -12.68
CA THR A 98 22.36 -16.14 -12.08
C THR A 98 23.02 -17.53 -12.16
N GLU A 99 22.23 -18.60 -12.18
CA GLU A 99 22.72 -19.99 -12.31
C GLU A 99 23.11 -20.38 -13.75
N ASN A 100 22.64 -19.63 -14.75
CA ASN A 100 22.90 -19.89 -16.17
C ASN A 100 24.06 -19.06 -16.78
N ASN A 101 24.77 -18.27 -15.98
CA ASN A 101 25.94 -17.47 -16.37
C ASN A 101 27.20 -18.01 -15.68
#